data_AF-A0A961RD25-F1
#
_entry.id   AF-A0A961RD25-F1
#
_cell.length_a   1.000
_cell.length_b   1.000
_cell.length_c   1.000
_cell.angle_alpha   90.00
_cell.angle_beta   90.00
_cell.angle_gamma   90.00
#
_symmetry.space_group_name_H-M   'P 1'
#
loop_
_entity.id
_entity.type
_entity.pdbx_description
1 polymer ?
#
loop_
_entity_poly.entity_id
_entity_poly.type
_entity_poly.pdbx_seq_one_letter_code
_entity_poly.pdbx_strand_id
1 'polypeptide(L)'
;AQRLAGIGLLAFSGFAIASLASWNVADPSFSHATDNTVTNAMGFAGAAFSDLAMQFFGLASVAILLPGVIWGILFVMARGPDNRIRRSGFWFGYALGISALLSLFPAPSSWPLPVGLGGVTGDMILRIPGLLTGGYPTGLLAWLVGLLLLPASALLLVRASGLTGRAEAHAPQDNGLQQAAFDDEDEDGGFPALGLITHWWLSAQAAIRRRLPSGARRNASPSARAPWRDGVPGLDDMDDEDDYAAAPAPVARVEPGFAPAAPQHAASQRRIIVDQPPAAVAQHSAWQEPAIDDAIDDDGMPWDDITPDTPLLSATQPRAAAT
;
A
#
# COMPACT_ATOMS: atom_id res chain seq x y z
N ALA A 1 9.67 9.33 -20.29
CA ALA A 1 9.92 8.60 -19.02
C ALA A 1 8.97 7.42 -18.81
N GLN A 2 7.65 7.63 -18.63
CA GLN A 2 6.72 6.54 -18.29
C GLN A 2 6.70 5.38 -19.30
N ARG A 3 6.68 5.67 -20.61
CA ARG A 3 6.71 4.61 -21.64
C ARG A 3 7.98 3.76 -21.60
N LEU A 4 9.15 4.39 -21.38
CA LEU A 4 10.42 3.68 -21.24
C LEU A 4 10.43 2.80 -19.98
N ALA A 5 9.90 3.30 -18.86
CA ALA A 5 9.73 2.49 -17.66
C ALA A 5 8.79 1.29 -17.89
N GLY A 6 7.72 1.49 -18.68
CA GLY A 6 6.82 0.41 -19.09
C GLY A 6 7.51 -0.65 -19.95
N ILE A 7 8.28 -0.23 -20.95
CA ILE A 7 9.08 -1.14 -21.79
C ILE A 7 10.09 -1.91 -20.92
N GLY A 8 10.80 -1.21 -20.03
CA GLY A 8 11.76 -1.84 -19.11
C GLY A 8 11.10 -2.87 -18.19
N LEU A 9 9.92 -2.55 -17.64
CA LEU A 9 9.16 -3.47 -16.80
C LEU A 9 8.67 -4.70 -17.59
N LEU A 10 8.20 -4.52 -18.82
CA LEU A 10 7.82 -5.64 -19.70
C LEU A 10 9.02 -6.50 -20.10
N ALA A 11 10.16 -5.88 -20.42
CA ALA A 11 11.38 -6.61 -20.72
C ALA A 11 11.84 -7.43 -19.51
N PHE A 12 11.79 -6.87 -18.30
CA PHE A 12 12.09 -7.59 -17.07
C PHE A 12 11.08 -8.72 -16.79
N SER A 13 9.78 -8.47 -16.94
CA SER A 13 8.76 -9.53 -16.79
C SER A 13 8.95 -10.64 -17.83
N GLY A 14 9.28 -10.31 -19.08
CA GLY A 14 9.61 -11.27 -20.12
C GLY A 14 10.83 -12.11 -19.78
N PHE A 15 11.91 -11.46 -19.32
CA PHE A 15 13.10 -12.13 -18.79
C PHE A 15 12.75 -13.09 -17.65
N ALA A 16 11.95 -12.63 -16.67
CA ALA A 16 11.57 -13.41 -15.50
C ALA A 16 10.70 -14.62 -15.88
N ILE A 17 9.72 -14.44 -16.77
CA ILE A 17 8.86 -15.52 -17.27
C ILE A 17 9.71 -16.55 -18.04
N ALA A 18 10.56 -16.10 -18.96
CA ALA A 18 11.43 -16.99 -19.73
C ALA A 18 12.37 -17.77 -18.81
N SER A 19 12.98 -17.10 -17.83
CA SER A 19 13.86 -17.71 -16.84
C SER A 19 13.14 -18.77 -16.01
N LEU A 20 11.92 -18.49 -15.53
CA LEU A 20 11.10 -19.44 -14.77
C LEU A 20 10.61 -20.61 -15.62
N ALA A 21 10.24 -20.36 -16.88
CA ALA A 21 9.76 -21.40 -17.79
C ALA A 21 10.87 -22.40 -18.15
N SER A 22 12.12 -21.96 -18.22
CA SER A 22 13.30 -22.81 -18.42
C SER A 22 14.05 -23.10 -17.13
N TRP A 23 13.39 -23.04 -15.97
CA TRP A 23 14.05 -23.34 -14.70
C TRP A 23 14.46 -24.81 -14.62
N ASN A 24 15.68 -25.05 -14.14
CA ASN A 24 16.23 -26.37 -13.91
C ASN A 24 16.95 -26.38 -12.57
N VAL A 25 16.63 -27.33 -11.70
CA VAL A 25 17.25 -27.47 -10.38
C VAL A 25 18.75 -27.79 -10.45
N ALA A 26 19.21 -28.36 -11.57
CA ALA A 26 20.61 -28.75 -11.77
C ALA A 26 21.49 -27.62 -12.33
N ASP A 27 20.91 -26.48 -12.72
CA ASP A 27 21.67 -25.34 -13.23
C ASP A 27 22.52 -24.70 -12.11
N PRO A 28 23.69 -24.12 -12.45
CA PRO A 28 24.46 -23.37 -11.47
C PRO A 28 23.75 -22.06 -11.10
N SER A 29 23.67 -21.79 -9.81
CA SER A 29 23.03 -20.61 -9.22
C SER A 29 23.75 -20.19 -7.93
N PHE A 30 23.31 -19.09 -7.30
CA PHE A 30 23.86 -18.66 -6.01
C PHE A 30 23.63 -19.66 -4.88
N SER A 31 22.52 -20.40 -4.93
CA SER A 31 22.14 -21.41 -3.94
C SER A 31 22.60 -22.82 -4.32
N HIS A 32 23.00 -23.03 -5.58
CA HIS A 32 23.40 -24.31 -6.12
C HIS A 32 24.68 -24.14 -6.95
N ALA A 33 25.83 -24.10 -6.27
CA ALA A 33 27.13 -23.99 -6.91
C ALA A 33 27.56 -25.37 -7.46
N THR A 34 27.56 -25.51 -8.78
CA THR A 34 27.95 -26.72 -9.51
C THR A 34 28.73 -26.34 -10.76
N ASP A 35 29.56 -27.25 -11.27
CA ASP A 35 30.31 -27.07 -12.52
C ASP A 35 29.48 -27.43 -13.77
N ASN A 36 28.17 -27.65 -13.61
CA ASN A 36 27.27 -27.96 -14.73
C ASN A 36 27.16 -26.79 -15.70
N THR A 37 26.96 -27.11 -16.98
CA THR A 37 26.64 -26.12 -18.01
C THR A 37 25.25 -25.53 -17.78
N VAL A 38 25.11 -24.21 -17.85
CA VAL A 38 23.81 -23.53 -17.73
C VAL A 38 22.86 -23.95 -18.85
N THR A 39 21.66 -24.41 -18.49
CA THR A 39 20.61 -24.80 -19.45
C THR A 39 19.48 -23.76 -19.58
N ASN A 40 19.36 -22.82 -18.63
CA ASN A 40 18.37 -21.75 -18.67
C ASN A 40 18.47 -20.88 -19.94
N ALA A 41 17.32 -20.58 -20.55
CA ALA A 41 17.23 -19.80 -21.79
C ALA A 41 17.79 -18.38 -21.66
N MET A 42 17.76 -17.80 -20.45
CA MET A 42 18.30 -16.46 -20.18
C MET A 42 19.73 -16.50 -19.62
N GLY A 43 20.41 -17.64 -19.73
CA GLY A 43 21.77 -17.85 -19.24
C GLY A 43 21.87 -17.85 -17.71
N PHE A 44 23.07 -17.60 -17.19
CA PHE A 44 23.35 -17.71 -15.76
C PHE A 44 22.47 -16.78 -14.90
N ALA A 45 22.25 -15.55 -15.37
CA ALA A 45 21.39 -14.60 -14.66
C ALA A 45 19.94 -15.12 -14.54
N GLY A 46 19.43 -15.79 -15.58
CA GLY A 46 18.11 -16.42 -15.56
C GLY A 46 18.05 -17.61 -14.62
N ALA A 47 19.06 -18.47 -14.65
CA ALA A 47 19.19 -19.60 -13.72
C ALA A 47 19.19 -19.11 -12.26
N ALA A 48 20.03 -18.13 -11.94
CA ALA A 48 20.13 -17.54 -10.61
C ALA A 48 18.81 -16.88 -10.15
N PHE A 49 18.17 -16.09 -11.03
CA PHE A 49 16.90 -15.44 -10.70
C PHE A 49 15.78 -16.47 -10.46
N SER A 50 15.62 -17.43 -11.37
CA SER A 50 14.55 -18.40 -11.30
C SER A 50 14.72 -19.36 -10.11
N ASP A 51 15.95 -19.74 -9.78
CA ASP A 51 16.23 -20.53 -8.58
C ASP A 51 15.83 -19.80 -7.29
N LEU A 52 16.22 -18.52 -7.14
CA LEU A 52 15.81 -17.71 -6.01
C LEU A 52 14.27 -17.56 -5.95
N ALA A 53 13.64 -17.26 -7.08
CA ALA A 53 12.19 -17.10 -7.16
C ALA A 53 11.44 -18.40 -6.79
N MET A 54 11.93 -19.55 -7.23
CA MET A 54 11.37 -20.86 -6.92
C MET A 54 11.57 -21.25 -5.45
N GLN A 55 12.68 -20.89 -4.83
CA GLN A 55 12.89 -21.15 -3.41
C GLN A 55 11.98 -20.29 -2.51
N PHE A 56 11.87 -18.99 -2.80
CA PHE A 56 11.06 -18.10 -1.97
C PHE A 56 9.56 -18.23 -2.21
N PHE A 57 9.14 -18.37 -3.46
CA PHE A 57 7.72 -18.32 -3.85
C PHE A 57 7.22 -19.57 -4.58
N GLY A 58 8.10 -20.52 -4.94
CA GLY A 58 7.71 -21.72 -5.68
C GLY A 58 6.99 -21.38 -6.98
N LEU A 59 5.93 -22.14 -7.28
CA LEU A 59 5.07 -21.92 -8.45
C LEU A 59 4.33 -20.58 -8.41
N ALA A 60 4.21 -19.95 -7.24
CA ALA A 60 3.56 -18.64 -7.09
C ALA A 60 4.38 -17.52 -7.75
N SER A 61 5.70 -17.74 -7.94
CA SER A 61 6.60 -16.78 -8.61
C SER A 61 6.07 -16.31 -9.97
N VAL A 62 5.51 -17.22 -10.78
CA VAL A 62 4.93 -16.89 -12.09
C VAL A 62 3.71 -15.99 -11.93
N ALA A 63 2.83 -16.32 -10.98
CA ALA A 63 1.62 -15.53 -10.73
C ALA A 63 1.95 -14.13 -10.20
N ILE A 64 2.99 -14.00 -9.38
CA ILE A 64 3.47 -12.71 -8.84
C ILE A 64 3.85 -11.74 -9.96
N LEU A 65 4.22 -12.20 -11.15
CA LEU A 65 4.56 -11.32 -12.28
C LEU A 65 3.34 -10.65 -12.93
N LEU A 66 2.11 -11.14 -12.68
CA LEU A 66 0.88 -10.65 -13.30
C LEU A 66 0.69 -9.11 -13.14
N PRO A 67 0.70 -8.53 -11.92
CA PRO A 67 0.63 -7.07 -11.76
C PRO A 67 1.74 -6.32 -12.50
N GLY A 68 2.97 -6.87 -12.52
CA GLY A 68 4.11 -6.28 -13.21
C GLY A 68 3.90 -6.17 -14.72
N VAL A 69 3.42 -7.24 -15.35
CA VAL A 69 3.06 -7.24 -16.77
C VAL A 69 1.96 -6.22 -17.05
N ILE A 70 0.91 -6.20 -16.22
CA ILE A 70 -0.20 -5.24 -16.38
C ILE A 70 0.32 -3.80 -16.27
N TRP A 71 1.13 -3.49 -15.27
CA TRP A 71 1.73 -2.16 -15.12
C TRP A 71 2.64 -1.79 -16.28
N GLY A 72 3.42 -2.74 -16.79
CA GLY A 72 4.26 -2.54 -17.96
C GLY A 72 3.44 -2.10 -19.17
N ILE A 73 2.35 -2.82 -19.47
CA ILE A 73 1.41 -2.46 -20.54
C ILE A 73 0.81 -1.07 -20.29
N LEU A 74 0.35 -0.80 -19.06
CA LEU A 74 -0.27 0.48 -18.70
C LEU A 74 0.69 1.66 -18.86
N PHE A 75 1.95 1.51 -18.46
CA PHE A 75 2.97 2.53 -18.63
C PHE A 75 3.31 2.78 -20.10
N VAL A 76 3.36 1.74 -20.93
CA VAL A 76 3.52 1.87 -22.40
C VAL A 76 2.34 2.63 -23.00
N MET A 77 1.11 2.35 -22.54
CA MET A 77 -0.10 3.07 -22.95
C MET A 77 -0.21 4.50 -22.39
N ALA A 78 0.77 4.97 -21.62
CA ALA A 78 0.72 6.25 -20.88
C ALA A 78 -0.51 6.37 -19.95
N ARG A 79 -1.00 5.22 -19.45
CA ARG A 79 -2.11 5.08 -18.49
C ARG A 79 -1.60 4.52 -17.17
N GLY A 80 -0.48 5.06 -16.68
CA GLY A 80 0.18 4.59 -15.47
C GLY A 80 -0.79 4.50 -14.28
N PRO A 81 -0.63 3.50 -13.39
CA PRO A 81 -1.56 3.32 -12.28
C PRO A 81 -1.45 4.43 -11.23
N ASP A 82 -2.59 4.86 -10.69
CA ASP A 82 -2.67 5.87 -9.62
C ASP A 82 -2.09 5.32 -8.31
N ASN A 83 -1.55 6.18 -7.44
CA ASN A 83 -1.01 5.83 -6.12
C ASN A 83 -0.12 4.56 -6.14
N ARG A 84 0.99 4.63 -6.89
CA ARG A 84 1.92 3.51 -7.14
C ARG A 84 2.39 2.82 -5.85
N ILE A 85 2.67 3.57 -4.78
CA ILE A 85 3.12 3.01 -3.50
C ILE A 85 2.06 2.08 -2.90
N ARG A 86 0.82 2.58 -2.78
CA ARG A 86 -0.30 1.78 -2.24
C ARG A 86 -0.56 0.52 -3.07
N ARG A 87 -0.52 0.64 -4.40
CA ARG A 87 -0.74 -0.52 -5.27
C ARG A 87 0.42 -1.50 -5.26
N SER A 88 1.64 -1.05 -5.02
CA SER A 88 2.80 -1.92 -4.75
C SER A 88 2.62 -2.69 -3.44
N GLY A 89 2.03 -2.06 -2.41
CA GLY A 89 1.62 -2.74 -1.18
C GLY A 89 0.60 -3.86 -1.42
N PHE A 90 -0.41 -3.61 -2.28
CA PHE A 90 -1.35 -4.66 -2.68
C PHE A 90 -0.68 -5.77 -3.50
N TRP A 91 0.29 -5.44 -4.34
CA TRP A 91 1.08 -6.43 -5.08
C TRP A 91 1.87 -7.31 -4.11
N PHE A 92 2.56 -6.72 -3.14
CA PHE A 92 3.27 -7.47 -2.11
C PHE A 92 2.31 -8.38 -1.31
N GLY A 93 1.17 -7.87 -0.86
CA GLY A 93 0.15 -8.69 -0.20
C GLY A 93 -0.39 -9.82 -1.07
N TYR A 94 -0.60 -9.57 -2.36
CA TYR A 94 -0.98 -10.59 -3.33
C TYR A 94 0.10 -11.69 -3.43
N ALA A 95 1.37 -11.31 -3.48
CA ALA A 95 2.49 -12.25 -3.55
C ALA A 95 2.55 -13.18 -2.34
N LEU A 96 2.35 -12.64 -1.14
CA LEU A 96 2.25 -13.43 0.09
C LEU A 96 1.02 -14.36 0.05
N GLY A 97 -0.14 -13.82 -0.34
CA GLY A 97 -1.39 -14.57 -0.37
C GLY A 97 -1.39 -15.74 -1.36
N ILE A 98 -0.90 -15.52 -2.58
CA ILE A 98 -0.83 -16.57 -3.61
C ILE A 98 0.20 -17.65 -3.28
N SER A 99 1.32 -17.27 -2.68
CA SER A 99 2.34 -18.19 -2.17
C SER A 99 1.80 -19.05 -1.03
N ALA A 100 1.09 -18.46 -0.06
CA ALA A 100 0.41 -19.22 0.99
C ALA A 100 -0.67 -20.15 0.42
N LEU A 101 -1.47 -19.67 -0.53
CA LEU A 101 -2.52 -20.48 -1.17
C LEU A 101 -1.95 -21.70 -1.88
N LEU A 102 -0.86 -21.56 -2.63
CA LEU A 102 -0.24 -22.69 -3.32
C LEU A 102 0.43 -23.68 -2.35
N SER A 103 0.92 -23.21 -1.20
CA SER A 103 1.53 -24.09 -0.20
C SER A 103 0.52 -24.99 0.52
N LEU A 104 -0.79 -24.69 0.47
CA LEU A 104 -1.82 -25.62 0.93
C LEU A 104 -1.88 -26.92 0.11
N PHE A 105 -1.46 -26.87 -1.15
CA PHE A 105 -1.51 -28.04 -2.02
C PHE A 105 -0.35 -28.98 -1.69
N PRO A 106 -0.62 -30.28 -1.51
CA PRO A 106 0.44 -31.24 -1.26
C PRO A 106 1.38 -31.30 -2.47
N ALA A 107 2.69 -31.16 -2.21
CA ALA A 107 3.69 -31.29 -3.26
C ALA A 107 3.70 -32.74 -3.81
N PRO A 108 3.70 -32.92 -5.14
CA PRO A 108 3.81 -34.25 -5.74
C PRO A 108 5.20 -34.84 -5.46
N SER A 109 5.34 -36.17 -5.54
CA SER A 109 6.62 -36.87 -5.30
C SER A 109 7.72 -36.49 -6.28
N SER A 110 7.37 -35.94 -7.45
CA SER A 110 8.31 -35.43 -8.45
C SER A 110 8.79 -34.01 -8.18
N TRP A 111 8.30 -33.34 -7.13
CA TRP A 111 8.71 -31.99 -6.79
C TRP A 111 10.16 -31.98 -6.27
N PRO A 112 11.07 -31.25 -6.92
CA PRO A 112 12.50 -31.35 -6.63
C PRO A 112 12.93 -30.57 -5.37
N LEU A 113 12.11 -29.62 -4.90
CA LEU A 113 12.48 -28.75 -3.79
C LEU A 113 11.98 -29.32 -2.45
N PRO A 114 12.72 -29.13 -1.34
CA PRO A 114 12.29 -29.57 -0.01
C PRO A 114 11.19 -28.68 0.60
N VAL A 115 10.70 -27.67 -0.13
CA VAL A 115 9.69 -26.70 0.29
C VAL A 115 8.36 -26.93 -0.44
N GLY A 116 7.28 -26.43 0.13
CA GLY A 116 5.94 -26.48 -0.46
C GLY A 116 5.86 -25.80 -1.84
N LEU A 117 4.75 -26.02 -2.55
CA LEU A 117 4.55 -25.47 -3.90
C LEU A 117 4.54 -23.94 -3.97
N GLY A 118 4.28 -23.26 -2.85
CA GLY A 118 4.40 -21.81 -2.75
C GLY A 118 5.74 -21.31 -2.17
N GLY A 119 6.74 -22.18 -2.05
CA GLY A 119 8.07 -21.85 -1.53
C GLY A 119 8.08 -21.54 -0.03
N VAL A 120 9.24 -21.11 0.46
CA VAL A 120 9.48 -20.80 1.88
C VAL A 120 8.48 -19.78 2.42
N THR A 121 8.14 -18.76 1.63
CA THR A 121 7.23 -17.69 2.05
C THR A 121 5.84 -18.23 2.39
N GLY A 122 5.31 -19.13 1.57
CA GLY A 122 3.99 -19.69 1.75
C GLY A 122 3.95 -20.64 2.95
N ASP A 123 4.95 -21.51 3.06
CA ASP A 123 5.11 -22.40 4.21
C ASP A 123 5.24 -21.60 5.52
N MET A 124 5.94 -20.46 5.51
CA MET A 124 6.04 -19.56 6.66
C MET A 124 4.70 -18.94 7.05
N ILE A 125 3.92 -18.46 6.08
CA ILE A 125 2.61 -17.86 6.35
C ILE A 125 1.66 -18.90 6.97
N LEU A 126 1.71 -20.14 6.49
CA LEU A 126 0.84 -21.21 6.99
C LEU A 126 1.25 -21.74 8.37
N ARG A 127 2.44 -21.40 8.86
CA ARG A 127 2.78 -21.62 10.28
C ARG A 127 1.93 -20.76 11.20
N ILE A 128 1.45 -19.58 10.79
CA ILE A 128 0.63 -18.70 11.64
C ILE A 128 -0.66 -19.39 12.10
N PRO A 129 -1.54 -19.90 11.22
CA PRO A 129 -2.69 -20.69 11.66
C PRO A 129 -2.27 -22.01 12.33
N GLY A 130 -1.10 -22.53 11.97
CA GLY A 130 -0.55 -23.73 12.60
C GLY A 130 -0.13 -23.54 14.06
N LEU A 131 0.34 -22.36 14.44
CA LEU A 131 0.62 -22.00 15.84
C LEU A 131 -0.65 -22.01 16.70
N LEU A 132 -1.80 -21.69 16.11
CA LEU A 132 -3.09 -21.70 16.79
C LEU A 132 -3.69 -23.11 16.93
N THR A 133 -3.33 -24.02 16.03
CA THR A 133 -3.94 -25.36 15.91
C THR A 133 -3.00 -26.51 16.25
N GLY A 134 -1.71 -26.22 16.48
CA GLY A 134 -0.68 -27.19 16.88
C GLY A 134 0.02 -27.90 15.72
N GLY A 135 -0.21 -27.52 14.46
CA GLY A 135 0.40 -28.18 13.31
C GLY A 135 0.11 -27.51 11.97
N TYR A 136 0.69 -28.00 10.89
CA TYR A 136 0.45 -27.46 9.54
C TYR A 136 -1.04 -27.60 9.16
N PRO A 137 -1.66 -26.61 8.48
CA PRO A 137 -3.07 -26.71 8.10
C PRO A 137 -3.30 -27.88 7.15
N THR A 138 -4.10 -28.86 7.57
CA THR A 138 -4.46 -30.05 6.78
C THR A 138 -5.97 -30.28 6.81
N GLY A 139 -6.48 -31.12 5.89
CA GLY A 139 -7.89 -31.51 5.85
C GLY A 139 -8.85 -30.33 5.76
N LEU A 140 -9.87 -30.30 6.62
CA LEU A 140 -10.88 -29.24 6.64
C LEU A 140 -10.27 -27.85 6.91
N LEU A 141 -9.27 -27.76 7.79
CA LEU A 141 -8.62 -26.49 8.11
C LEU A 141 -7.91 -25.89 6.90
N ALA A 142 -7.22 -26.72 6.12
CA ALA A 142 -6.63 -26.29 4.85
C ALA A 142 -7.73 -25.74 3.93
N TRP A 143 -8.85 -26.45 3.75
CA TRP A 143 -9.96 -25.94 2.93
C TRP A 143 -10.48 -24.59 3.40
N LEU A 144 -10.66 -24.37 4.71
CA LEU A 144 -11.12 -23.10 5.25
C LEU A 144 -10.09 -21.97 5.02
N VAL A 145 -8.81 -22.24 5.25
CA VAL A 145 -7.73 -21.26 5.00
C VAL A 145 -7.64 -20.94 3.51
N GLY A 146 -7.74 -21.94 2.63
CA GLY A 146 -7.75 -21.76 1.19
C GLY A 146 -8.96 -20.95 0.69
N LEU A 147 -10.15 -21.24 1.24
CA LEU A 147 -11.39 -20.51 0.93
C LEU A 147 -11.31 -19.04 1.36
N LEU A 148 -10.51 -18.72 2.39
CA LEU A 148 -10.22 -17.35 2.79
C LEU A 148 -9.15 -16.70 1.90
N LEU A 149 -8.03 -17.40 1.67
CA LEU A 149 -6.88 -16.87 0.95
C LEU A 149 -7.14 -16.62 -0.53
N LEU A 150 -7.91 -17.49 -1.20
CA LEU A 150 -8.20 -17.37 -2.62
C LEU A 150 -8.93 -16.06 -2.98
N PRO A 151 -10.10 -15.73 -2.38
CA PRO A 151 -10.77 -14.46 -2.67
C PRO A 151 -9.96 -13.26 -2.17
N ALA A 152 -9.28 -13.36 -1.03
CA ALA A 152 -8.43 -12.28 -0.53
C ALA A 152 -7.29 -11.97 -1.52
N SER A 153 -6.59 -12.99 -2.02
CA SER A 153 -5.52 -12.85 -3.01
C SER A 153 -6.05 -12.32 -4.33
N ALA A 154 -7.21 -12.79 -4.79
CA ALA A 154 -7.85 -12.28 -6.00
C ALA A 154 -8.21 -10.79 -5.90
N LEU A 155 -8.74 -10.35 -4.75
CA LEU A 155 -9.00 -8.93 -4.50
C LEU A 155 -7.71 -8.11 -4.49
N LEU A 156 -6.67 -8.60 -3.83
CA LEU A 156 -5.36 -7.94 -3.81
C LEU A 156 -4.76 -7.83 -5.23
N LEU A 157 -4.87 -8.88 -6.05
CA LEU A 157 -4.46 -8.87 -7.45
C LEU A 157 -5.19 -7.77 -8.24
N VAL A 158 -6.52 -7.69 -8.11
CA VAL A 158 -7.32 -6.68 -8.81
C VAL A 158 -6.90 -5.26 -8.38
N ARG A 159 -6.72 -5.03 -7.08
CA ARG A 159 -6.30 -3.73 -6.54
C ARG A 159 -4.86 -3.37 -6.93
N ALA A 160 -3.97 -4.35 -6.94
CA ALA A 160 -2.58 -4.23 -7.39
C ALA A 160 -2.51 -3.87 -8.87
N SER A 161 -3.32 -4.51 -9.71
CA SER A 161 -3.30 -4.37 -11.18
C SER A 161 -3.64 -2.97 -11.67
N GLY A 162 -4.29 -2.12 -10.87
CA GLY A 162 -4.58 -0.75 -11.29
C GLY A 162 -5.69 -0.61 -12.34
N LEU A 163 -6.41 -1.70 -12.62
CA LEU A 163 -7.45 -1.73 -13.66
C LEU A 163 -8.79 -1.17 -13.17
N THR A 164 -9.08 -1.31 -11.88
CA THR A 164 -10.33 -0.85 -11.25
C THR A 164 -10.19 0.56 -10.66
N GLY A 165 -11.26 1.36 -10.75
CA GLY A 165 -11.33 2.71 -10.18
C GLY A 165 -10.94 3.84 -11.13
N ARG A 166 -10.74 3.53 -12.42
CA ARG A 166 -10.61 4.54 -13.47
C ARG A 166 -12.00 5.06 -13.80
N ALA A 167 -12.48 6.05 -13.05
CA ALA A 167 -13.63 6.82 -13.49
C ALA A 167 -13.32 7.37 -14.90
N GLU A 168 -14.26 7.25 -15.83
CA GLU A 168 -14.16 7.84 -17.16
C GLU A 168 -14.01 9.36 -17.01
N ALA A 169 -12.77 9.84 -16.98
CA ALA A 169 -12.48 11.26 -17.05
C ALA A 169 -12.65 11.73 -18.50
N HIS A 170 -13.82 11.52 -19.11
CA HIS A 170 -14.20 12.00 -20.43
C HIS A 170 -15.66 12.49 -20.39
N ALA A 171 -15.91 13.50 -19.56
CA ALA A 171 -16.89 14.53 -19.87
C ALA A 171 -16.16 15.87 -19.65
N PRO A 172 -16.11 16.78 -20.64
CA PRO A 172 -15.69 18.14 -20.36
C PRO A 172 -16.72 18.73 -19.39
N GLN A 173 -16.36 18.83 -18.12
CA GLN A 173 -17.13 19.59 -17.15
C GLN A 173 -16.89 21.07 -17.45
N ASP A 174 -17.72 21.61 -18.34
CA ASP A 174 -18.16 22.98 -18.21
C ASP A 174 -18.99 23.04 -16.93
N ASN A 175 -18.36 23.53 -15.84
CA ASN A 175 -18.98 24.27 -14.75
C ASN A 175 -17.90 24.62 -13.72
N GLY A 176 -17.41 25.84 -13.85
CA GLY A 176 -16.68 26.50 -12.77
C GLY A 176 -17.56 26.68 -11.53
N LEU A 177 -16.87 26.87 -10.40
CA LEU A 177 -17.41 27.39 -9.13
C LEU A 177 -18.14 26.41 -8.20
N GLN A 178 -17.58 25.24 -7.86
CA GLN A 178 -18.00 24.60 -6.58
C GLN A 178 -17.00 23.65 -5.89
N GLN A 179 -15.73 23.57 -6.30
CA GLN A 179 -14.81 22.56 -5.73
C GLN A 179 -13.45 23.11 -5.29
N ALA A 180 -13.46 24.30 -4.68
CA ALA A 180 -12.29 24.93 -4.06
C ALA A 180 -12.48 25.14 -2.55
N ALA A 181 -13.05 24.16 -1.83
CA ALA A 181 -13.29 24.29 -0.39
C ALA A 181 -13.05 23.02 0.45
N PHE A 182 -12.48 21.96 -0.10
CA PHE A 182 -11.97 20.83 0.69
C PHE A 182 -10.71 20.26 0.03
N ASP A 183 -9.76 21.15 -0.22
CA ASP A 183 -8.37 20.78 -0.48
C ASP A 183 -7.57 21.36 0.69
N ASP A 184 -7.71 20.72 1.86
CA ASP A 184 -6.66 20.81 2.87
C ASP A 184 -5.73 19.63 2.57
N GLU A 185 -4.68 19.98 1.84
CA GLU A 185 -3.39 19.31 1.86
C GLU A 185 -2.94 19.18 3.31
N ASP A 186 -3.07 17.97 3.88
CA ASP A 186 -2.17 17.51 4.93
C ASP A 186 -1.57 16.18 4.47
N GLU A 187 -0.41 16.31 3.83
CA GLU A 187 0.63 15.29 3.83
C GLU A 187 0.98 14.96 5.28
N ASP A 188 0.36 13.91 5.83
CA ASP A 188 0.97 13.19 6.94
C ASP A 188 0.62 11.70 6.87
N GLY A 189 1.64 10.87 7.03
CA GLY A 189 1.62 9.41 6.93
C GLY A 189 0.82 8.71 8.03
N GLY A 190 -0.46 9.04 8.17
CA GLY A 190 -1.40 8.36 9.06
C GLY A 190 -2.16 7.25 8.35
N PHE A 191 -2.01 6.01 8.81
CA PHE A 191 -2.79 4.88 8.31
C PHE A 191 -4.29 5.21 8.30
N PRO A 192 -4.98 5.26 7.15
CA PRO A 192 -6.42 5.55 7.09
C PRO A 192 -7.29 4.52 7.83
N ALA A 193 -6.70 3.38 8.24
CA ALA A 193 -7.30 2.40 9.13
C ALA A 193 -7.48 2.93 10.57
N LEU A 194 -6.60 3.82 11.05
CA LEU A 194 -6.67 4.35 12.41
C LEU A 194 -7.89 5.26 12.59
N GLY A 195 -8.21 6.10 11.60
CA GLY A 195 -9.41 6.94 11.61
C GLY A 195 -10.71 6.13 11.65
N LEU A 196 -10.79 5.04 10.87
CA LEU A 196 -11.94 4.14 10.90
C LEU A 196 -12.08 3.45 12.27
N ILE A 197 -10.97 3.03 12.88
CA ILE A 197 -10.95 2.38 14.20
C ILE A 197 -11.34 3.37 15.30
N THR A 198 -10.87 4.62 15.28
CA THR A 198 -11.29 5.64 16.26
C THR A 198 -12.76 5.99 16.13
N HIS A 199 -13.29 6.13 14.91
CA HIS A 199 -14.73 6.35 14.72
C HIS A 199 -15.59 5.18 15.20
N TRP A 200 -15.14 3.93 14.97
CA TRP A 200 -15.83 2.74 15.48
C TRP A 200 -15.76 2.62 17.00
N TRP A 201 -14.62 2.97 17.60
CA TRP A 201 -14.42 2.98 19.05
C TRP A 201 -15.28 4.03 19.76
N LEU A 202 -15.31 5.26 19.23
CA LEU A 202 -16.11 6.35 19.80
C LEU A 202 -17.62 6.08 19.67
N SER A 203 -18.07 5.50 18.55
CA SER A 203 -19.47 5.10 18.36
C SER A 203 -19.87 3.94 19.27
N ALA A 204 -18.99 2.96 19.46
CA ALA A 204 -19.18 1.89 20.45
C ALA A 204 -19.27 2.44 21.88
N GLN A 205 -18.37 3.35 22.26
CA GLN A 205 -18.37 3.99 23.58
C GLN A 205 -19.64 4.82 23.82
N ALA A 206 -20.12 5.56 22.83
CA ALA A 206 -21.37 6.33 22.90
C ALA A 206 -22.60 5.41 23.01
N ALA A 207 -22.62 4.29 22.28
CA ALA A 207 -23.69 3.29 22.38
C ALA A 207 -23.74 2.63 23.77
N ILE A 208 -22.58 2.36 24.38
CA ILE A 208 -22.48 1.81 25.74
C ILE A 208 -22.93 2.84 26.79
N ARG A 209 -22.52 4.11 26.65
CA ARG A 209 -22.97 5.20 27.55
C ARG A 209 -24.48 5.45 27.48
N ARG A 210 -25.11 5.23 26.32
CA ARG A 210 -26.57 5.32 26.15
C ARG A 210 -27.34 4.13 26.73
N ARG A 211 -26.67 2.99 26.95
CA ARG A 211 -27.26 1.77 27.53
C ARG A 211 -27.01 1.63 29.03
N LEU A 212 -26.19 2.48 29.62
CA LEU A 212 -26.05 2.61 31.07
C LEU A 212 -27.23 3.44 31.61
N PRO A 213 -28.07 2.89 32.52
CA PRO A 213 -29.12 3.67 33.13
C PRO A 213 -28.47 4.78 33.97
N SER A 214 -28.66 6.02 33.53
CA SER A 214 -28.31 7.21 34.32
C SER A 214 -29.29 7.33 35.48
N GLY A 215 -29.07 6.51 36.51
CA GLY A 215 -29.83 6.55 37.75
C GLY A 215 -29.35 7.70 38.64
N ALA A 216 -30.29 8.59 38.99
CA ALA A 216 -30.23 9.63 40.02
C ALA A 216 -29.31 10.84 39.70
N ARG A 217 -29.73 12.11 39.77
CA ARG A 217 -30.81 12.85 40.45
C ARG A 217 -30.88 14.23 39.74
N ARG A 218 -32.01 14.95 39.66
CA ARG A 218 -32.63 15.65 40.80
C ARG A 218 -34.09 15.99 40.51
N ASN A 219 -34.91 15.67 41.50
CA ASN A 219 -36.20 16.29 41.74
C ASN A 219 -36.04 17.82 41.85
N ALA A 220 -36.84 18.56 41.09
CA ALA A 220 -37.46 19.80 41.55
C ALA A 220 -38.93 19.73 41.10
N SER A 221 -39.83 19.74 42.08
CA SER A 221 -41.27 19.60 41.92
C SER A 221 -41.93 20.99 41.74
N PRO A 222 -43.26 21.13 41.79
CA PRO A 222 -44.16 21.48 40.70
C PRO A 222 -44.64 22.95 40.73
N SER A 223 -45.24 23.38 39.61
CA SER A 223 -46.14 24.54 39.48
C SER A 223 -45.67 25.88 40.09
N ALA A 224 -45.10 26.74 39.26
CA ALA A 224 -45.16 28.19 39.46
C ALA A 224 -45.77 28.81 38.20
N ARG A 225 -47.08 29.05 38.24
CA ARG A 225 -47.78 29.89 37.27
C ARG A 225 -47.11 31.27 37.27
N ALA A 226 -46.61 31.70 36.11
CA ALA A 226 -46.15 33.08 35.93
C ALA A 226 -47.39 34.02 35.91
N PRO A 227 -47.48 35.04 36.77
CA PRO A 227 -48.70 35.85 36.98
C PRO A 227 -49.04 36.89 35.89
N TRP A 228 -48.42 36.83 34.72
CA TRP A 228 -48.45 37.93 33.74
C TRP A 228 -49.13 37.58 32.42
N ARG A 229 -50.09 36.65 32.45
CA ARG A 229 -50.87 36.29 31.28
C ARG A 229 -52.37 36.34 31.58
N ASP A 230 -52.80 37.47 32.14
CA ASP A 230 -54.19 37.91 32.15
C ASP A 230 -54.32 39.05 31.14
N GLY A 231 -55.10 38.84 30.07
CA GLY A 231 -55.51 39.96 29.22
C GLY A 231 -55.70 39.71 27.72
N VAL A 232 -56.18 38.55 27.27
CA VAL A 232 -56.91 38.48 25.99
C VAL A 232 -57.91 37.31 26.03
N PRO A 233 -59.23 37.55 26.03
CA PRO A 233 -60.23 36.48 25.97
C PRO A 233 -60.45 36.00 24.54
N GLY A 234 -60.45 34.67 24.37
CA GLY A 234 -60.93 33.99 23.17
C GLY A 234 -59.82 33.70 22.17
N LEU A 235 -59.39 32.44 22.16
CA LEU A 235 -59.03 31.59 21.01
C LEU A 235 -58.51 30.29 21.64
N ASP A 236 -59.43 29.53 22.23
CA ASP A 236 -59.26 28.07 22.31
C ASP A 236 -59.60 27.53 20.91
N ASP A 237 -58.94 26.44 20.55
CA ASP A 237 -59.08 25.68 19.29
C ASP A 237 -58.24 26.19 18.11
N MET A 238 -56.95 25.84 18.12
CA MET A 238 -56.27 25.35 16.92
C MET A 238 -55.01 24.58 17.34
N ASP A 239 -55.16 23.26 17.34
CA ASP A 239 -54.09 22.29 17.50
C ASP A 239 -52.96 22.54 16.48
N ASP A 240 -51.74 22.37 16.98
CA ASP A 240 -50.49 22.68 16.31
C ASP A 240 -50.28 21.91 14.98
N GLU A 241 -49.81 22.67 14.00
CA GLU A 241 -49.28 22.28 12.70
C GLU A 241 -48.00 21.43 12.82
N ASP A 242 -47.80 20.52 11.88
CA ASP A 242 -46.47 20.28 11.31
C ASP A 242 -46.60 20.07 9.79
N ASP A 243 -46.01 21.05 9.11
CA ASP A 243 -46.23 21.53 7.75
C ASP A 243 -45.34 20.78 6.74
N TYR A 244 -45.95 20.18 5.72
CA TYR A 244 -45.25 19.66 4.54
C TYR A 244 -45.37 20.65 3.38
N ALA A 245 -44.21 21.21 2.99
CA ALA A 245 -43.85 21.65 1.64
C ALA A 245 -44.56 22.88 1.03
N ALA A 246 -43.82 23.99 0.94
CA ALA A 246 -43.96 24.96 -0.15
C ALA A 246 -42.59 25.49 -0.60
N ALA A 247 -42.29 25.33 -1.89
CA ALA A 247 -41.11 25.91 -2.55
C ALA A 247 -41.23 27.45 -2.66
N PRO A 248 -40.13 28.21 -2.57
CA PRO A 248 -40.19 29.66 -2.75
C PRO A 248 -40.51 30.04 -4.22
N ALA A 249 -41.35 31.05 -4.40
CA ALA A 249 -41.83 31.56 -5.69
C ALA A 249 -40.69 32.13 -6.57
N PRO A 250 -40.84 32.13 -7.92
CA PRO A 250 -39.81 32.60 -8.82
C PRO A 250 -39.66 34.13 -8.79
N VAL A 251 -38.45 34.61 -8.49
CA VAL A 251 -38.08 36.02 -8.62
C VAL A 251 -37.99 36.37 -10.11
N ALA A 252 -38.72 37.40 -10.54
CA ALA A 252 -38.73 37.85 -11.93
C ALA A 252 -37.33 38.32 -12.40
N ARG A 253 -36.89 37.79 -13.55
CA ARG A 253 -35.64 38.15 -14.22
C ARG A 253 -35.71 39.58 -14.76
N VAL A 254 -34.75 40.42 -14.39
CA VAL A 254 -34.54 41.77 -14.91
C VAL A 254 -33.47 41.73 -16.00
N GLU A 255 -33.80 42.12 -17.22
CA GLU A 255 -32.86 42.24 -18.35
C GLU A 255 -32.10 43.58 -18.28
N PRO A 256 -30.76 43.62 -18.45
CA PRO A 256 -30.01 44.86 -18.58
C PRO A 256 -30.24 45.50 -19.96
N GLY A 257 -30.89 46.66 -20.00
CA GLY A 257 -31.01 47.47 -21.21
C GLY A 257 -29.69 48.19 -21.52
N PHE A 258 -29.11 47.92 -22.69
CA PHE A 258 -27.96 48.66 -23.21
C PHE A 258 -28.43 49.99 -23.83
N ALA A 259 -28.29 51.08 -23.07
CA ALA A 259 -28.33 52.44 -23.61
C ALA A 259 -26.89 52.95 -23.84
N PRO A 260 -26.60 53.67 -24.95
CA PRO A 260 -25.25 54.14 -25.23
C PRO A 260 -24.92 55.36 -24.37
N ALA A 261 -23.91 55.26 -23.51
CA ALA A 261 -23.38 56.38 -22.75
C ALA A 261 -22.32 57.14 -23.58
N ALA A 262 -22.49 58.46 -23.66
CA ALA A 262 -21.63 59.43 -24.33
C ALA A 262 -20.22 59.53 -23.70
N PRO A 263 -19.21 60.09 -24.41
CA PRO A 263 -17.82 59.99 -24.02
C PRO A 263 -17.43 61.03 -22.97
N GLN A 264 -16.74 60.60 -21.91
CA GLN A 264 -16.07 61.48 -20.97
C GLN A 264 -14.55 61.35 -21.11
N HIS A 265 -13.94 62.39 -21.67
CA HIS A 265 -12.52 62.65 -21.58
C HIS A 265 -12.14 63.02 -20.14
N ALA A 266 -11.11 62.39 -19.58
CA ALA A 266 -10.14 63.06 -18.72
C ALA A 266 -8.90 62.18 -18.53
N ALA A 267 -7.75 62.75 -18.87
CA ALA A 267 -6.43 62.16 -18.72
C ALA A 267 -6.02 62.05 -17.24
N SER A 268 -5.40 60.93 -16.86
CA SER A 268 -4.51 60.87 -15.71
C SER A 268 -3.26 60.08 -16.08
N GLN A 269 -2.12 60.79 -16.08
CA GLN A 269 -0.80 60.27 -16.36
C GLN A 269 -0.10 59.82 -15.07
N ARG A 270 0.78 58.81 -15.24
CA ARG A 270 1.96 58.43 -14.43
C ARG A 270 1.66 57.79 -13.05
N ARG A 271 2.35 56.71 -12.66
CA ARG A 271 3.82 56.53 -12.66
C ARG A 271 4.18 55.03 -12.66
N ILE A 272 5.10 54.63 -13.54
CA ILE A 272 5.74 53.31 -13.54
C ILE A 272 6.72 53.28 -12.36
N ILE A 273 6.54 52.34 -11.43
CA ILE A 273 7.52 51.99 -10.42
C ILE A 273 8.27 50.76 -10.96
N VAL A 274 9.55 50.96 -11.22
CA VAL A 274 10.51 49.90 -11.58
C VAL A 274 11.07 49.39 -10.26
N ASP A 275 10.69 48.18 -9.85
CA ASP A 275 11.35 47.50 -8.74
C ASP A 275 12.64 46.85 -9.22
N GLN A 276 13.74 47.28 -8.60
CA GLN A 276 15.09 46.82 -8.82
C GLN A 276 15.40 45.63 -7.90
N PRO A 277 16.02 44.54 -8.39
CA PRO A 277 16.35 43.40 -7.53
C PRO A 277 17.52 43.75 -6.58
N PRO A 278 17.44 43.38 -5.28
CA PRO A 278 18.50 43.67 -4.34
C PRO A 278 19.75 42.81 -4.59
N ALA A 279 20.88 43.45 -4.29
CA ALA A 279 22.24 43.02 -4.54
C ALA A 279 22.68 41.78 -3.75
N ALA A 280 23.71 41.13 -4.30
CA ALA A 280 24.41 39.97 -3.79
C ALA A 280 24.76 40.06 -2.30
N VAL A 281 24.32 39.05 -1.55
CA VAL A 281 24.83 38.73 -0.22
C VAL A 281 25.97 37.73 -0.41
N ALA A 282 27.19 38.18 -0.16
CA ALA A 282 28.35 37.31 0.00
C ALA A 282 28.18 36.47 1.28
N GLN A 283 28.04 35.16 1.13
CA GLN A 283 28.18 34.22 2.25
C GLN A 283 29.56 33.57 2.17
N HIS A 284 30.47 34.10 2.98
CA HIS A 284 31.62 33.37 3.48
C HIS A 284 31.17 32.50 4.65
N SER A 285 31.22 31.19 4.47
CA SER A 285 31.40 30.25 5.58
C SER A 285 32.04 29.00 4.99
N ALA A 286 33.30 28.84 5.33
CA ALA A 286 34.19 27.78 4.90
C ALA A 286 33.65 26.40 5.32
N TRP A 287 33.72 25.45 4.40
CA TRP A 287 33.71 24.04 4.72
C TRP A 287 34.99 23.72 5.47
N GLN A 288 34.88 23.34 6.75
CA GLN A 288 35.98 22.75 7.50
C GLN A 288 35.96 21.25 7.22
N GLU A 289 36.87 20.76 6.38
CA GLU A 289 37.13 19.32 6.25
C GLU A 289 37.71 18.79 7.57
N PRO A 290 37.21 17.68 8.12
CA PRO A 290 37.94 16.97 9.16
C PRO A 290 39.20 16.36 8.53
N ALA A 291 40.36 16.74 9.06
CA ALA A 291 41.64 16.15 8.71
C ALA A 291 41.59 14.64 8.95
N ILE A 292 41.70 13.87 7.87
CA ILE A 292 42.04 12.46 7.93
C ILE A 292 43.53 12.42 8.25
N ASP A 293 43.86 11.86 9.41
CA ASP A 293 45.24 11.64 9.83
C ASP A 293 45.75 10.42 9.05
N ASP A 294 46.50 10.66 7.97
CA ASP A 294 47.15 9.63 7.14
C ASP A 294 48.40 9.05 7.85
N ALA A 295 48.19 8.51 9.05
CA ALA A 295 49.20 7.81 9.83
C ALA A 295 48.61 6.49 10.37
N ILE A 296 48.32 5.57 9.45
CA ILE A 296 48.35 4.14 9.77
C ILE A 296 49.55 3.60 9.01
N ASP A 297 50.56 3.23 9.78
CA ASP A 297 51.79 2.64 9.32
C ASP A 297 51.53 1.43 8.41
N ASP A 298 52.31 1.40 7.34
CA ASP A 298 52.50 0.29 6.41
C ASP A 298 53.40 -0.76 7.07
N ASP A 299 52.85 -1.50 8.03
CA ASP A 299 53.46 -2.74 8.53
C ASP A 299 52.77 -3.94 7.87
N GLY A 300 53.41 -4.39 6.80
CA GLY A 300 53.07 -5.59 6.05
C GLY A 300 52.84 -6.80 6.95
N MET A 301 51.58 -7.22 7.03
CA MET A 301 51.20 -8.55 7.52
C MET A 301 51.61 -9.60 6.48
N PRO A 302 52.55 -10.52 6.79
CA PRO A 302 52.87 -11.64 5.90
C PRO A 302 51.70 -12.63 5.97
N TRP A 303 51.06 -12.89 4.83
CA TRP A 303 49.97 -13.89 4.71
C TRP A 303 50.47 -15.33 4.52
N ASP A 304 51.75 -15.61 4.80
CA ASP A 304 52.36 -16.92 4.66
C ASP A 304 52.59 -17.56 6.04
N ASP A 305 51.59 -18.28 6.56
CA ASP A 305 51.76 -19.53 7.33
C ASP A 305 50.40 -19.97 7.92
N ILE A 306 49.60 -20.67 7.12
CA ILE A 306 48.60 -21.61 7.62
C ILE A 306 48.93 -22.98 7.04
N THR A 307 49.92 -23.64 7.62
CA THR A 307 50.18 -25.07 7.40
C THR A 307 49.16 -25.90 8.18
N PRO A 308 48.49 -26.88 7.54
CA PRO A 308 47.48 -27.71 8.21
C PRO A 308 48.15 -28.93 8.87
N ASP A 309 48.81 -28.74 10.01
CA ASP A 309 49.36 -29.88 10.77
C ASP A 309 49.16 -29.67 12.27
N THR A 310 48.08 -30.23 12.81
CA THR A 310 48.02 -30.61 14.23
C THR A 310 47.32 -31.97 14.35
N PRO A 311 47.97 -32.98 14.95
CA PRO A 311 47.58 -34.37 14.79
C PRO A 311 46.43 -34.81 15.69
N LEU A 312 45.70 -35.79 15.15
CA LEU A 312 44.61 -36.58 15.71
C LEU A 312 44.90 -37.10 17.13
N LEU A 313 44.06 -36.72 18.10
CA LEU A 313 43.89 -37.49 19.33
C LEU A 313 42.88 -38.61 19.10
N SER A 314 43.37 -39.82 19.25
CA SER A 314 42.70 -41.08 19.01
C SER A 314 41.95 -41.59 20.25
N ALA A 315 40.78 -42.16 19.99
CA ALA A 315 40.16 -43.33 20.61
C ALA A 315 39.92 -43.37 22.13
N THR A 316 38.64 -43.45 22.52
CA THR A 316 38.17 -44.57 23.37
C THR A 316 36.68 -44.87 23.13
N GLN A 317 36.38 -46.01 22.51
CA GLN A 317 35.07 -46.67 22.54
C GLN A 317 34.99 -47.58 23.78
N PRO A 318 33.81 -47.75 24.41
CA PRO A 318 33.52 -48.95 25.19
C PRO A 318 32.76 -49.98 24.34
N ARG A 319 33.28 -51.20 24.47
CA ARG A 319 33.02 -52.45 23.79
C ARG A 319 31.66 -53.06 24.20
N ALA A 320 30.94 -53.62 23.23
CA ALA A 320 29.84 -54.55 23.45
C ALA A 320 30.34 -55.83 24.12
N ALA A 321 29.58 -56.33 25.11
CA ALA A 321 29.67 -57.69 25.61
C ALA A 321 28.35 -58.40 25.31
N ALA A 322 28.48 -59.58 24.72
CA ALA A 322 27.41 -60.50 24.37
C ALA A 322 26.89 -61.24 25.61
N THR A 323 25.57 -61.49 25.63
CA THR A 323 24.91 -62.80 25.81
C THR A 323 23.42 -62.63 25.51
#